data_AF-A0A3D3F2J7-F1
#
_entry.id   AF-A0A3D3F2J7-F1
#
_cell.length_a   1.000
_cell.length_b   1.000
_cell.length_c   1.000
_cell.angle_alpha   90.00
_cell.angle_beta   90.00
_cell.angle_gamma   90.00
#
_symmetry.space_group_name_H-M   'P 1'
#
loop_
_entity.id
_entity.type
_entity.pdbx_description
1 polymer ?
#
loop_
_entity_poly.entity_id
_entity_poly.type
_entity_poly.pdbx_seq_one_letter_code
_entity_poly.pdbx_strand_id
1 'polypeptide(L)' 'NFRVSRATLYNTIELLLDCGLVIKHQFGANVAKYERTYGNENHDHIICTTCGQVWEAKNSN' A
#
# COMPACT_ATOMS: atom_id res chain seq x y z
N ASN A 1 -21.38 3.79 10.63
CA ASN A 1 -21.16 2.99 9.42
C ASN A 1 -21.16 3.95 8.22
N PHE A 2 -19.97 4.38 7.78
CA PHE A 2 -19.81 5.39 6.72
C PHE A 2 -19.69 4.66 5.38
N ARG A 3 -20.67 4.85 4.49
CA ARG A 3 -20.70 4.17 3.18
C ARG A 3 -20.14 5.10 2.11
N VAL A 4 -19.09 4.64 1.45
CA VAL A 4 -18.43 5.34 0.34
C VAL A 4 -18.44 4.41 -0.86
N SER A 5 -18.68 4.97 -2.05
CA SER A 5 -18.66 4.19 -3.28
C SER A 5 -17.22 3.78 -3.65
N ARG A 6 -17.09 2.65 -4.37
CA ARG A 6 -15.79 2.23 -4.93
C ARG A 6 -15.20 3.32 -5.84
N ALA A 7 -16.02 3.97 -6.66
CA ALA A 7 -15.58 5.03 -7.55
C ALA A 7 -14.96 6.21 -6.78
N THR A 8 -15.63 6.65 -5.70
CA THR A 8 -15.10 7.70 -4.82
C THR A 8 -13.76 7.30 -4.20
N LEU A 9 -13.63 6.05 -3.75
CA LEU A 9 -12.38 5.54 -3.19
C LEU A 9 -11.24 5.57 -4.24
N TYR A 10 -11.47 5.06 -5.45
CA TYR A 10 -10.44 5.04 -6.49
C TYR A 10 -10.02 6.44 -6.94
N ASN A 11 -10.98 7.34 -7.18
CA ASN A 11 -10.68 8.74 -7.52
C ASN A 11 -9.84 9.41 -6.42
N THR A 12 -10.15 9.11 -5.16
CA THR A 12 -9.41 9.67 -4.03
C THR A 12 -8.01 9.07 -3.94
N ILE A 13 -7.84 7.77 -4.17
CA ILE A 13 -6.52 7.10 -4.18
C ILE A 13 -5.62 7.70 -5.26
N GLU A 14 -6.14 7.94 -6.47
CA GLU A 14 -5.38 8.59 -7.54
C GLU A 14 -4.91 9.99 -7.13
N LEU A 15 -5.80 10.81 -6.58
CA LEU A 15 -5.44 12.14 -6.06
C LEU A 15 -4.38 12.08 -4.94
N LEU A 16 -4.45 11.08 -4.05
CA LEU A 16 -3.47 10.92 -2.98
C LEU A 16 -2.09 10.47 -3.49
N LEU A 17 -2.05 9.68 -4.56
CA LEU A 17 -0.80 9.32 -5.26
C LEU A 17 -0.20 10.53 -5.96
N ASP A 18 -1.02 11.31 -6.67
CA ASP A 18 -0.59 12.52 -7.39
C ASP A 18 -0.02 13.58 -6.42
N CYS A 19 -0.61 13.70 -5.23
CA CYS A 19 -0.11 14.56 -4.17
C CYS A 19 1.13 14.00 -3.43
N GLY A 20 1.56 12.77 -3.73
CA GLY A 20 2.68 12.10 -3.04
C GLY A 20 2.39 11.74 -1.58
N LEU A 21 1.12 11.74 -1.16
CA LEU A 21 0.70 11.43 0.21
C LEU A 21 0.62 9.92 0.48
N VAL A 22 0.51 9.14 -0.59
CA VAL A 22 0.45 7.68 -0.58
C VAL A 22 1.46 7.13 -1.58
N ILE A 23 2.06 5.99 -1.25
CA ILE A 23 2.93 5.19 -2.11
C ILE A 23 2.19 3.90 -2.49
N LYS A 24 2.32 3.48 -3.75
CA LYS A 24 1.81 2.20 -4.24
C LYS A 24 2.94 1.19 -4.35
N HIS A 25 2.82 0.07 -3.65
CA HIS A 25 3.66 -1.11 -3.81
C HIS A 25 2.92 -2.15 -4.65
N GLN A 26 3.52 -2.57 -5.77
CA GLN A 26 2.97 -3.62 -6.61
C GLN A 26 3.70 -4.93 -6.30
N PHE A 27 2.99 -5.88 -5.71
CA PHE A 27 3.53 -7.20 -5.37
C PHE A 27 2.97 -8.26 -6.33
N GLY A 28 3.85 -8.96 -7.04
CA GLY A 28 3.52 -10.15 -7.84
C GLY A 28 2.25 -10.05 -8.69
N ALA A 29 1.48 -11.15 -8.71
CA ALA A 29 0.30 -11.36 -9.54
C ALA A 29 -0.92 -10.52 -9.12
N ASN A 30 -0.85 -9.22 -9.37
CA ASN A 30 -1.98 -8.27 -9.32
C ASN A 30 -2.41 -7.70 -7.96
N VAL A 31 -1.63 -7.85 -6.89
CA VAL A 31 -1.95 -7.20 -5.60
C VAL A 31 -1.17 -5.89 -5.46
N ALA A 32 -1.90 -4.78 -5.46
CA ALA A 32 -1.37 -3.47 -5.12
C ALA A 32 -1.67 -3.15 -3.66
N LYS A 33 -0.65 -2.79 -2.90
CA LYS A 33 -0.76 -2.28 -1.52
C LYS A 33 -0.46 -0.77 -1.53
N TYR A 34 -1.21 -0.01 -0.74
CA TYR A 34 -1.05 1.44 -0.64
C TYR A 34 -0.65 1.79 0.78
N GLU A 35 0.43 2.56 0.93
CA GLU A 35 0.98 2.99 2.23
C GLU A 35 1.07 4.51 2.29
N ARG A 36 0.95 5.09 3.49
CA ARG A 36 1.09 6.55 3.65
C ARG A 36 2.56 6.92 3.52
N THR A 37 2.89 8.00 2.83
CA THR A 37 4.29 8.45 2.70
C THR A 37 4.84 8.99 4.02
N TYR A 38 3.99 9.66 4.81
CA TYR A 38 4.39 10.25 6.09
C TYR A 38 4.29 9.23 7.23
N GLY A 39 5.35 9.18 8.06
CA GLY A 39 5.41 8.28 9.22
C GLY A 39 5.66 6.81 8.84
N ASN A 40 5.99 6.52 7.58
CA ASN A 40 6.44 5.20 7.17
C ASN A 40 7.94 5.08 7.46
N GLU A 41 8.26 4.56 8.65
CA GLU A 41 9.65 4.20 8.98
C GLU A 41 10.16 3.18 7.95
N ASN A 42 11.44 3.28 7.55
CA ASN A 42 12.05 2.35 6.61
C ASN A 42 11.88 0.90 7.13
N HIS A 43 11.12 0.10 6.41
CA HIS A 43 10.85 -1.30 6.74
C HIS A 43 10.82 -2.14 5.46
N ASP A 44 11.10 -3.43 5.60
CA ASP A 44 11.18 -4.36 4.49
C ASP A 44 9.84 -5.07 4.28
N HIS A 45 9.49 -5.33 3.02
CA HIS A 45 8.33 -6.14 2.65
C HIS A 45 8.75 -7.57 2.32
N ILE A 46 8.33 -8.53 3.14
CA ILE A 46 8.57 -9.97 2.92
C ILE A 46 7.37 -10.55 2.18
N ILE A 47 7.60 -11.22 1.05
CA ILE A 47 6.54 -11.79 0.20
C ILE A 47 6.70 -13.31 0.16
N CYS A 48 5.66 -14.05 0.55
CA CYS A 48 5.63 -15.50 0.34
C CYS A 48 5.33 -15.81 -1.12
N THR A 49 6.26 -16.45 -1.81
CA THR A 49 6.12 -16.85 -3.22
C THR A 49 5.12 -17.99 -3.43
N THR A 50 4.77 -18.73 -2.37
CA THR A 50 3.84 -19.87 -2.43
C THR A 50 2.38 -19.46 -2.20
N CYS A 51 2.11 -18.52 -1.27
CA CYS A 51 0.74 -18.10 -0.93
C CYS A 51 0.42 -16.63 -1.24
N GLY A 52 1.41 -15.82 -1.63
CA GLY A 52 1.23 -14.41 -1.98
C GLY A 52 1.01 -13.45 -0.80
N GLN A 53 1.12 -13.94 0.45
CA GLN A 53 1.01 -13.08 1.62
C GLN A 53 2.22 -12.15 1.74
N VAL A 54 1.96 -10.93 2.23
CA VAL A 54 2.95 -9.86 2.40
C VAL A 54 3.00 -9.44 3.87
N TRP A 55 4.20 -9.39 4.45
CA TRP A 55 4.44 -8.94 5.82
C TRP A 55 5.43 -7.77 5.85
N GLU A 56 5.29 -6.90 6.84
CA GLU A 56 6.23 -5.82 7.13
C GLU A 56 7.22 -6.28 8.20
N ALA A 57 8.52 -6.12 7.94
CA ALA A 57 9.59 -6.37 8.90
C ALA A 57 10.35 -5.07 9.18
N LYS A 58 10.48 -4.70 10.45
CA LYS A 58 11.28 -3.52 10.84
C LYS A 58 12.73 -3.74 10.41
N ASN A 59 13.31 -2.74 9.75
CA ASN A 59 14.73 -2.78 9.41
C ASN A 59 15.54 -2.84 10.72
N SER A 60 16.27 -3.95 10.92
CA SER A 60 17.18 -4.14 12.04
C SER A 60 18.60 -3.82 11.55
N ASN A 61 18.91 -2.53 11.42
CA ASN A 61 20.29 -2.05 11.28
C ASN A 61 20.81 -1.60 12.64
#